data_AF-A0AAU7TIG3-F1
#
_entry.id   AF-A0AAU7TIG3-F1
#
_cell.length_a   1.000
_cell.length_b   1.000
_cell.length_c   1.000
_cell.angle_alpha   90.00
_cell.angle_beta   90.00
_cell.angle_gamma   90.00
#
_symmetry.space_group_name_H-M   'P 1'
#
loop_
_entity.id
_entity.type
_entity.pdbx_description
1 polymer ?
#
loop_
_entity_poly.entity_id
_entity_poly.type
_entity_poly.pdbx_seq_one_letter_code
_entity_poly.pdbx_strand_id
1 'polypeptide(L)' 'MAIKVRLSGEPDDITHLVEHLRAEFDVAGADRAYPNRGSFGVRVYLELRSHTTTNPRNTDPRSTDTEGK' A
#
# COMPACT_ATOMS: atom_id res chain seq x y z
N MET A 1 12.16 0.64 2.85
CA MET A 1 11.86 -0.42 1.86
C MET A 1 10.87 0.17 0.85
N ALA A 2 11.01 -0.15 -0.43
CA ALA A 2 10.13 0.36 -1.48
C ALA A 2 9.51 -0.81 -2.26
N ILE A 3 8.19 -0.77 -2.47
CA ILE A 3 7.43 -1.81 -3.18
C ILE A 3 6.94 -1.22 -4.50
N LYS A 4 7.29 -1.84 -5.62
CA LYS A 4 6.78 -1.46 -6.94
C LYS A 4 5.46 -2.19 -7.19
N VAL A 5 4.42 -1.44 -7.54
CA VAL A 5 3.05 -1.96 -7.72
C VAL A 5 2.54 -1.58 -9.11
N ARG A 6 1.84 -2.51 -9.76
CA ARG A 6 1.06 -2.25 -10.98
C ARG A 6 -0.41 -2.45 -10.67
N LEU A 7 -1.20 -1.39 -10.79
CA LEU A 7 -2.66 -1.45 -10.67
C LEU A 7 -3.28 -1.51 -12.06
N SER A 8 -4.38 -2.24 -12.21
CA SER A 8 -5.15 -2.31 -13.45
C SER A 8 -6.62 -2.49 -13.15
N GLY A 9 -7.48 -1.71 -13.80
CA GLY A 9 -8.92 -1.66 -13.50
C GLY A 9 -9.62 -0.53 -14.23
N GLU A 10 -10.85 -0.22 -13.83
CA GLU A 10 -11.57 0.94 -14.34
C GLU A 10 -10.91 2.25 -13.86
N PRO A 11 -11.03 3.36 -14.61
CA PRO A 11 -10.39 4.63 -14.24
C PRO A 11 -10.78 5.13 -12.85
N ASP A 12 -12.07 5.03 -12.50
CA ASP A 12 -12.60 5.53 -11.22
C ASP A 12 -12.13 4.65 -10.06
N ASP A 13 -12.21 3.32 -10.21
CA ASP A 13 -11.69 2.36 -9.23
C ASP A 13 -10.20 2.57 -8.96
N ILE A 14 -9.41 2.81 -10.01
CA ILE A 14 -7.97 3.06 -9.89
C ILE A 14 -7.73 4.36 -9.14
N THR A 15 -8.53 5.41 -9.39
CA THR A 15 -8.42 6.69 -8.69
C THR A 15 -8.70 6.52 -7.19
N HIS A 16 -9.81 5.87 -6.84
CA HIS A 16 -10.15 5.59 -5.45
C HIS A 16 -9.13 4.73 -4.73
N LEU A 17 -8.58 3.71 -5.41
CA LEU A 17 -7.55 2.86 -4.83
C LEU A 17 -6.23 3.62 -4.59
N VAL A 18 -5.82 4.49 -5.52
CA VAL A 18 -4.64 5.35 -5.36
C VAL A 18 -4.82 6.32 -4.19
N GLU A 19 -6.01 6.92 -4.05
CA GLU A 19 -6.32 7.78 -2.91
C GLU A 19 -6.25 7.03 -1.58
N HIS A 20 -6.80 5.82 -1.52
CA HIS A 20 -6.71 4.97 -0.34
C HIS A 20 -5.25 4.62 0.00
N LEU A 21 -4.43 4.27 -1.00
CA LEU A 21 -3.01 3.97 -0.79
C LEU A 21 -2.23 5.19 -0.30
N ARG A 22 -2.57 6.41 -0.74
CA ARG A 22 -1.95 7.66 -0.28
C ARG A 22 -2.25 7.98 1.19
N ALA A 23 -3.34 7.44 1.75
CA ALA A 23 -3.64 7.60 3.16
C ALA A 23 -2.73 6.75 4.07
N GLU A 24 -2.24 5.61 3.57
CA GLU A 24 -1.51 4.60 4.35
C GLU A 24 -0.02 4.50 3.98
N PHE A 25 0.37 4.98 2.80
CA PHE A 25 1.73 4.89 2.27
C PHE A 25 2.18 6.21 1.63
N ASP A 26 3.50 6.40 1.61
CA ASP A 26 4.11 7.37 0.72
C ASP A 26 4.11 6.79 -0.70
N VAL A 27 3.32 7.40 -1.58
CA VAL A 27 3.05 6.91 -2.95
C VAL A 27 3.73 7.83 -3.97
N ALA A 28 4.62 7.26 -4.78
CA ALA A 28 5.22 7.93 -5.92
C ALA A 28 4.77 7.32 -7.26
N GLY A 29 4.77 8.11 -8.34
CA GLY A 29 4.53 7.66 -9.71
C GLY A 29 3.06 7.54 -10.13
N ALA A 30 2.11 7.98 -9.30
CA ALA A 30 0.68 7.92 -9.56
C ALA A 30 0.17 8.88 -10.66
N ASP A 31 1.03 9.73 -11.22
CA ASP A 31 0.61 10.86 -12.05
C ASP A 31 0.23 10.46 -13.49
N ARG A 32 0.50 9.20 -13.89
CA ARG A 32 0.23 8.72 -15.25
C ARG A 32 -0.54 7.41 -15.24
N ALA A 33 -1.78 7.49 -15.70
CA ALA A 33 -2.58 6.35 -16.10
C ALA A 33 -2.38 6.06 -17.60
N TYR A 34 -2.20 4.78 -17.93
CA TYR A 34 -2.03 4.32 -19.30
C TYR A 34 -3.22 3.45 -19.71
N PRO A 35 -3.90 3.74 -20.82
CA PRO A 35 -4.93 2.84 -21.34
C PRO A 35 -4.36 1.44 -21.60
N ASN A 36 -5.15 0.41 -21.29
CA ASN A 36 -4.78 -0.96 -21.62
C ASN A 36 -4.75 -1.16 -23.14
N ARG A 37 -3.76 -1.91 -23.64
CA ARG A 37 -3.66 -2.25 -25.06
C ARG A 37 -4.45 -3.54 -25.30
N GLY A 38 -5.55 -3.45 -26.03
CA GLY A 38 -6.37 -4.62 -26.39
C GLY A 38 -7.36 -5.07 -25.32
N SER A 39 -7.54 -4.30 -24.24
CA SER A 39 -8.59 -4.53 -23.24
C SER A 39 -9.10 -3.20 -22.67
N PHE A 40 -10.25 -3.24 -22.01
CA PHE A 40 -10.83 -2.08 -21.32
C PHE A 40 -10.01 -1.67 -20.07
N GLY A 41 -10.19 -0.43 -19.64
CA GLY A 41 -9.58 0.11 -18.42
C GLY A 41 -8.17 0.70 -18.59
N VAL A 42 -7.55 1.00 -17.45
CA VAL A 42 -6.25 1.65 -17.36
C VAL A 42 -5.28 0.85 -16.49
N ARG A 43 -3.99 1.14 -16.64
CA ARG A 43 -2.92 0.68 -15.75
C ARG A 43 -2.11 1.85 -15.22
N VAL A 44 -1.71 1.75 -13.95
CA VAL A 44 -0.86 2.73 -13.27
C VAL A 44 0.29 1.98 -12.61
N TYR A 45 1.48 2.59 -12.61
CA TYR A 45 2.67 2.06 -11.98
C TYR A 45 3.03 2.94 -10.79
N LEU A 46 3.12 2.35 -9.60
CA LEU A 46 3.37 3.05 -8.35
C LEU A 46 4.63 2.52 -7.68
N GLU A 47 5.26 3.37 -6.90
CA GLU A 47 6.19 2.96 -5.85
C GLU A 47 5.59 3.32 -4.49
N LEU A 48 5.45 2.34 -3.61
CA LEU A 48 4.94 2.50 -2.25
C LEU A 48 6.09 2.41 -1.25
N ARG A 49 6.11 3.32 -0.28
CA ARG A 49 7.02 3.31 0.84
C ARG A 49 6.23 3.36 2.14
N SER A 50 6.62 2.55 3.12
CA SER A 50 6.06 2.59 4.45
C SER A 50 6.35 3.94 5.10
N HIS A 51 5.34 4.60 5.65
CA HIS A 51 5.58 5.62 6.67
C HIS A 51 6.31 4.92 7.82
N THR A 52 7.41 5.49 8.32
CA THR A 52 8.02 5.03 9.57
C THR A 52 7.16 5.46 10.76
N THR A 53 5.87 5.14 10.73
CA THR A 53 5.05 5.15 11.93
C THR A 53 5.26 3.79 12.55
N THR A 54 6.17 3.71 13.51
CA THR A 54 6.22 2.61 14.47
C THR A 54 4.79 2.37 14.94
N ASN A 55 4.17 1.29 14.48
CA ASN A 55 2.87 0.87 14.95
C ASN A 55 3.14 0.04 16.22
N PRO A 56 2.87 0.55 17.43
CA PRO A 56 3.07 -0.23 18.65
C PRO A 56 2.04 -1.36 18.82
N ARG A 57 1.18 -1.64 17.83
CA ARG A 57 0.15 -2.69 17.90
C ARG A 57 0.68 -4.13 17.77
N ASN A 58 1.95 -4.36 18.04
CA ASN A 58 2.45 -5.70 18.30
C ASN A 58 3.13 -5.77 19.67
N THR A 59 2.47 -5.25 20.72
CA THR A 59 2.71 -5.74 22.08
C THR A 59 2.11 -7.13 22.17
N ASP A 60 2.98 -8.11 21.94
CA ASP A 60 2.77 -9.52 22.22
C ASP A 60 2.28 -9.70 23.67
N PRO A 61 1.03 -10.16 23.92
CA PRO A 61 0.53 -10.30 25.27
C PRO A 61 0.69 -11.74 25.75
N ARG A 62 1.89 -12.33 25.71
CA ARG A 62 2.18 -13.55 26.50
C ARG A 62 3.66 -13.87 26.73
N SER A 63 4.38 -12.98 27.39
CA SER A 63 5.55 -13.37 28.19
C SER A 63 5.27 -13.05 29.66
N THR A 64 4.59 -13.96 30.35
CA THR A 64 4.75 -14.09 31.80
C THR A 64 5.59 -15.33 32.03
N ASP A 65 6.91 -15.16 31.90
CA ASP A 65 7.83 -15.94 32.71
C ASP A 65 7.56 -15.54 34.16
N THR A 66 6.96 -16.47 34.91
CA THR A 66 7.02 -16.43 36.37
C THR A 66 8.07 -17.45 36.79
N GLU A 67 9.33 -17.02 36.81
CA GLU A 67 10.33 -17.66 37.65
C GLU A 67 10.13 -17.21 39.11
N GLY A 68 10.19 -18.18 40.02
CA GLY A 68 10.51 -17.96 41.43
C GLY A 68 9.35 -18.14 42.41
N LYS A 69 9.20 -19.34 43.00
CA LYS A 69 9.90 -19.72 44.24
C LYS A 69 9.66 -21.17 44.59
#